data_AF-A0A4P8J1Y3-F1
#
_entry.id   AF-A0A4P8J1Y3-F1
#
_cell.length_a   1.000
_cell.length_b   1.000
_cell.length_c   1.000
_cell.angle_alpha   90.00
_cell.angle_beta   90.00
_cell.angle_gamma   90.00
#
_symmetry.space_group_name_H-M   'P 1'
#
loop_
_entity.id
_entity.type
_entity.pdbx_description
1 polymer ?
#
loop_
_entity_poly.entity_id
_entity_poly.type
_entity_poly.pdbx_seq_one_letter_code
_entity_poly.pdbx_strand_id
1 'polypeptide(L)'
;MTSRRMNAVIPRRDRFRALRGIGACVLMLTLSACIQPWDRFHPGEPESAVTAALGQPKETYDLPNGGKRVMWPTQPMGETTVAADIDPSGKVVSVRQVLQPLEFYRAEPGKWTRADVLVNFGRPEETMYLPLVKREIWTYRYEEDNTWYQLFHFYFDDAGVLRSTQKSPDPLHDHPDNENMN
;
A
#
# COMPACT_ATOMS: atom_id res chain seq x y z
N MET A 1 21.29 64.81 -73.45
CA MET A 1 20.35 64.40 -74.52
C MET A 1 19.39 63.40 -73.91
N THR A 2 18.08 63.61 -74.08
CA THR A 2 16.96 62.65 -73.90
C THR A 2 16.82 61.98 -72.53
N SER A 3 15.85 62.40 -71.70
CA SER A 3 14.41 62.05 -71.79
C SER A 3 14.10 60.74 -71.09
N ARG A 4 13.08 60.80 -70.22
CA ARG A 4 11.84 60.01 -70.31
C ARG A 4 11.48 59.22 -69.03
N ARG A 5 10.35 59.67 -68.44
CA ARG A 5 9.22 58.88 -67.92
C ARG A 5 9.40 58.05 -66.63
N MET A 6 8.85 58.61 -65.54
CA MET A 6 7.71 58.08 -64.76
C MET A 6 7.04 56.82 -65.37
N ASN A 7 6.72 55.76 -64.64
CA ASN A 7 5.96 55.73 -63.38
C ASN A 7 6.08 54.38 -62.68
N ALA A 8 5.97 54.43 -61.35
CA ALA A 8 5.65 53.31 -60.45
C ALA A 8 4.30 52.66 -60.84
N VAL A 9 3.97 51.42 -60.48
CA VAL A 9 3.68 50.98 -59.10
C VAL A 9 3.92 49.47 -58.94
N ILE A 10 4.60 49.13 -57.85
CA ILE A 10 4.99 47.80 -57.34
C ILE A 10 3.80 47.09 -56.68
N PRO A 11 3.61 45.76 -56.86
CA PRO A 11 2.58 45.02 -56.15
C PRO A 11 3.05 44.41 -54.81
N ARG A 12 2.03 44.18 -54.00
CA ARG A 12 1.85 43.14 -52.96
C ARG A 12 2.73 43.19 -51.70
N ARG A 13 2.04 43.63 -50.66
CA ARG A 13 2.23 43.37 -49.23
C ARG A 13 2.70 41.93 -48.97
N ASP A 14 3.91 41.83 -48.46
CA ASP A 14 4.30 40.78 -47.54
C ASP A 14 4.86 41.45 -46.28
N ARG A 15 4.43 40.97 -45.12
CA ARG A 15 5.30 40.36 -44.11
C ARG A 15 4.55 40.30 -42.78
N PHE A 16 4.21 39.07 -42.43
CA PHE A 16 3.97 38.60 -41.07
C PHE A 16 4.89 39.33 -40.07
N ARG A 17 4.28 40.05 -39.13
CA ARG A 17 4.97 40.55 -37.93
C ARG A 17 4.58 39.67 -36.77
N ALA A 18 5.53 38.83 -36.36
CA ALA A 18 5.57 38.29 -35.01
C ALA A 18 5.90 39.42 -34.02
N LEU A 19 5.25 39.45 -32.86
CA LEU A 19 5.87 39.92 -31.62
C LEU A 19 5.22 39.23 -30.41
N ARG A 20 6.08 38.86 -29.46
CA ARG A 20 5.85 38.05 -28.25
C ARG A 20 5.20 38.84 -27.10
N GLY A 21 4.50 38.15 -26.19
CA GLY A 21 4.10 38.70 -24.88
C GLY A 21 3.34 37.75 -23.94
N ILE A 22 4.07 36.83 -23.30
CA ILE A 22 3.98 36.30 -21.92
C ILE A 22 2.66 36.55 -21.13
N GLY A 23 1.99 35.46 -20.76
CA GLY A 23 1.00 35.40 -19.67
C GLY A 23 0.86 33.95 -19.18
N ALA A 24 1.66 33.59 -18.17
CA ALA A 24 1.75 32.24 -17.63
C ALA A 24 0.48 31.86 -16.85
N CYS A 25 -0.30 30.91 -17.38
CA CYS A 25 -1.28 30.18 -16.57
C CYS A 25 -0.51 29.18 -15.69
N VAL A 26 -0.26 29.55 -14.44
CA VAL A 26 0.22 28.63 -13.40
C VAL A 26 -0.90 27.63 -13.13
N LEU A 27 -0.79 26.45 -13.74
CA LEU A 27 -1.63 25.29 -13.46
C LEU A 27 -1.15 24.73 -12.11
N MET A 28 -1.78 25.13 -11.00
CA MET A 28 -1.57 24.48 -9.70
C MET A 28 -2.18 23.08 -9.75
N LEU A 29 -1.37 22.10 -10.19
CA LEU A 29 -1.64 20.68 -9.99
C LEU A 29 -1.45 20.37 -8.50
N THR A 30 -2.51 20.47 -7.71
CA THR A 30 -2.52 19.90 -6.36
C THR A 30 -2.61 18.38 -6.52
N LEU A 31 -1.46 17.70 -6.42
CA LEU A 31 -1.47 16.25 -6.25
C LEU A 31 -2.06 15.97 -4.86
N SER A 32 -3.33 15.56 -4.84
CA SER A 32 -3.93 14.95 -3.67
C SER A 32 -3.32 13.57 -3.49
N ALA A 33 -2.18 13.48 -2.81
CA ALA A 33 -1.71 12.20 -2.28
C ALA A 33 -2.70 11.79 -1.19
N CYS A 34 -3.36 10.64 -1.34
CA CYS A 34 -4.19 10.06 -0.29
C CYS A 34 -3.28 9.70 0.88
N ILE A 35 -3.18 10.57 1.89
CA ILE A 35 -2.56 10.25 3.17
C ILE A 35 -3.44 9.20 3.85
N GLN A 36 -2.84 8.06 4.22
CA GLN A 36 -3.58 7.04 4.94
C GLN A 36 -3.83 7.51 6.39
N PRO A 37 -4.95 7.11 7.03
CA PRO A 37 -5.29 7.58 8.37
C PRO A 37 -4.23 7.27 9.45
N TRP A 38 -3.38 6.27 9.21
CA TRP A 38 -2.31 5.85 10.12
C TRP A 38 -0.96 6.55 9.89
N ASP A 39 -0.77 7.28 8.79
CA ASP A 39 0.51 7.95 8.49
C ASP A 39 0.73 9.22 9.34
N ARG A 40 -0.29 9.66 10.08
CA ARG A 40 -0.25 10.90 10.88
C ARG A 40 0.43 10.77 12.24
N PHE A 41 0.72 9.55 12.71
CA PHE A 41 1.25 9.32 14.04
C PHE A 41 2.77 9.33 14.06
N HIS A 42 3.34 9.92 15.11
CA HIS A 42 4.78 10.02 15.29
C HIS A 42 5.23 9.26 16.54
N PRO A 43 6.51 8.80 16.56
CA PRO A 43 7.09 8.22 17.77
C PRO A 43 7.01 9.20 18.97
N GLY A 44 6.71 8.67 20.16
CA GLY A 44 6.58 9.44 21.41
C GLY A 44 5.16 9.89 21.74
N GLU A 45 4.21 9.77 20.80
CA GLU A 45 2.78 9.99 21.09
C GLU A 45 2.26 8.95 22.09
N PRO A 46 1.27 9.29 22.94
CA PRO A 46 0.65 8.29 23.81
C PRO A 46 -0.20 7.30 23.00
N GLU A 47 -0.25 6.04 23.42
CA GLU A 47 -1.14 5.01 22.83
C GLU A 47 -2.59 5.50 22.69
N SER A 48 -3.07 6.27 23.67
CA SER A 48 -4.42 6.84 23.67
C SER A 48 -4.72 7.75 22.48
N ALA A 49 -3.71 8.39 21.88
CA ALA A 49 -3.89 9.20 20.67
C ALA A 49 -4.24 8.31 19.47
N VAL A 50 -3.57 7.15 19.34
CA VAL A 50 -3.86 6.17 18.30
C VAL A 50 -5.23 5.54 18.52
N THR A 51 -5.56 5.16 19.76
CA THR A 51 -6.87 4.59 20.10
C THR A 51 -8.01 5.59 19.89
N ALA A 52 -7.82 6.87 20.20
CA ALA A 52 -8.83 7.91 19.96
C ALA A 52 -9.12 8.08 18.45
N ALA A 53 -8.11 7.82 17.63
CA ALA A 53 -8.16 7.98 16.18
C ALA A 53 -8.68 6.75 15.43
N LEU A 54 -8.30 5.54 15.84
CA LEU A 54 -8.60 4.28 15.15
C LEU A 54 -9.65 3.43 15.89
N GLY A 55 -10.05 3.83 17.09
CA GLY A 55 -10.91 3.05 17.98
C GLY A 55 -10.13 2.06 18.83
N GLN A 56 -10.85 1.18 19.53
CA GLN A 56 -10.23 0.15 20.37
C GLN A 56 -9.52 -0.90 19.49
N PRO A 57 -8.28 -1.30 19.82
CA PRO A 57 -7.60 -2.37 19.11
C PRO A 57 -8.35 -3.70 19.30
N LYS A 58 -8.33 -4.55 18.27
CA LYS A 58 -8.98 -5.87 18.32
C LYS A 58 -8.01 -6.97 18.70
N GLU A 59 -6.71 -6.72 18.57
CA GLU A 59 -5.64 -7.66 18.92
C GLU A 59 -4.51 -6.94 19.63
N THR A 60 -3.84 -7.66 20.53
CA THR A 60 -2.69 -7.16 21.27
C THR A 60 -1.72 -8.32 21.46
N TYR A 61 -0.44 -8.04 21.22
CA TYR A 61 0.65 -9.01 21.27
C TYR A 61 1.81 -8.44 22.05
N ASP A 62 2.44 -9.24 22.91
CA ASP A 62 3.65 -8.83 23.61
C ASP A 62 4.85 -8.80 22.66
N LEU A 63 5.71 -7.79 22.81
CA LEU A 63 6.95 -7.67 22.04
C LEU A 63 8.16 -8.03 22.91
N PRO A 64 9.25 -8.59 22.33
CA PRO A 64 10.43 -9.00 23.10
C PRO A 64 11.13 -7.89 23.90
N ASN A 65 10.91 -6.62 23.52
CA ASN A 65 11.45 -5.46 24.21
C ASN A 65 10.63 -5.04 25.46
N GLY A 66 9.63 -5.85 25.85
CA GLY A 66 8.70 -5.55 26.94
C GLY A 66 7.59 -4.57 26.58
N GLY A 67 7.56 -4.10 25.33
CA GLY A 67 6.44 -3.36 24.77
C GLY A 67 5.32 -4.27 24.31
N LYS A 68 4.34 -3.70 23.62
CA LYS A 68 3.25 -4.43 22.99
C LYS A 68 2.98 -3.92 21.59
N ARG A 69 2.46 -4.77 20.73
CA ARG A 69 1.87 -4.40 19.46
C ARG A 69 0.36 -4.49 19.58
N VAL A 70 -0.32 -3.40 19.26
CA VAL A 70 -1.79 -3.34 19.17
C VAL A 70 -2.20 -3.27 17.71
N MET A 71 -3.28 -3.96 17.33
CA MET A 71 -3.70 -4.05 15.92
C MET A 71 -5.19 -3.81 15.71
N TRP A 72 -5.50 -3.28 14.52
CA TRP A 72 -6.84 -3.02 14.02
C TRP A 72 -7.08 -3.75 12.69
N PRO A 73 -7.31 -5.08 12.71
CA PRO A 73 -7.67 -5.84 11.52
C PRO A 73 -9.06 -5.44 11.01
N THR A 74 -9.21 -5.39 9.68
CA THR A 74 -10.47 -5.10 8.98
C THR A 74 -11.23 -6.37 8.54
N GLN A 75 -10.76 -7.54 8.96
CA GLN A 75 -11.36 -8.86 8.75
C GLN A 75 -12.85 -8.97 9.19
N PRO A 76 -13.60 -9.96 8.64
CA PRO A 76 -13.14 -11.04 7.74
C PRO A 76 -12.98 -10.66 6.27
N MET A 77 -13.59 -9.57 5.80
CA MET A 77 -13.55 -9.15 4.38
C MET A 77 -12.62 -7.96 4.14
N GLY A 78 -11.59 -7.78 4.97
CA GLY A 78 -10.75 -6.60 4.95
C GLY A 78 -9.31 -6.88 4.55
N GLU A 79 -8.72 -5.97 3.78
CA GLU A 79 -7.38 -6.08 3.20
C GLU A 79 -6.28 -5.41 4.04
N THR A 80 -6.66 -4.76 5.15
CA THR A 80 -5.73 -3.98 5.95
C THR A 80 -5.75 -4.39 7.42
N THR A 81 -4.56 -4.42 8.00
CA THR A 81 -4.36 -4.43 9.44
C THR A 81 -3.38 -3.32 9.76
N VAL A 82 -3.83 -2.31 10.51
CA VAL A 82 -2.93 -1.31 11.08
C VAL A 82 -2.37 -1.89 12.37
N ALA A 83 -1.06 -1.76 12.58
CA ALA A 83 -0.39 -2.11 13.83
C ALA A 83 0.32 -0.88 14.40
N ALA A 84 0.24 -0.71 15.72
CA ALA A 84 1.06 0.24 16.46
C ALA A 84 1.93 -0.50 17.47
N ASP A 85 3.24 -0.21 17.44
CA ASP A 85 4.20 -0.71 18.41
C ASP A 85 4.27 0.31 19.55
N ILE A 86 4.02 -0.14 20.76
CA ILE A 86 3.97 0.66 21.97
C ILE A 86 5.10 0.19 22.89
N ASP A 87 5.92 1.12 23.37
CA ASP A 87 6.99 0.82 24.31
C ASP A 87 6.44 0.53 25.73
N PRO A 88 7.27 0.03 26.66
CA PRO A 88 6.84 -0.23 28.04
C PRO A 88 6.33 1.00 28.80
N SER A 89 6.62 2.21 28.31
CA SER A 89 6.14 3.47 28.91
C SER A 89 4.80 3.95 28.34
N GLY A 90 4.19 3.17 27.43
CA GLY A 90 2.91 3.49 26.81
C GLY A 90 3.02 4.50 25.66
N LYS A 91 4.22 4.65 25.07
CA LYS A 91 4.46 5.56 23.94
C LYS A 91 4.57 4.81 22.63
N VAL A 92 4.04 5.42 21.58
CA VAL A 92 4.13 4.93 20.21
C VAL A 92 5.59 4.92 19.77
N VAL A 93 6.03 3.80 19.22
CA VAL A 93 7.32 3.62 18.55
C VAL A 93 7.14 3.70 17.02
N SER A 94 6.09 3.06 16.51
CA SER A 94 5.74 3.10 15.07
C SER A 94 4.28 2.75 14.87
N VAL A 95 3.66 3.29 13.81
CA VAL A 95 2.33 2.87 13.33
C VAL A 95 2.43 2.58 11.83
N ARG A 96 1.92 1.43 11.38
CA ARG A 96 2.02 0.99 9.97
C ARG A 96 0.93 -0.01 9.60
N GLN A 97 0.61 -0.08 8.30
CA GLN A 97 -0.18 -1.19 7.75
C GLN A 97 0.74 -2.42 7.61
N VAL A 98 0.29 -3.59 8.04
CA VAL A 98 1.15 -4.81 8.08
C VAL A 98 0.81 -5.86 7.03
N LEU A 99 -0.33 -5.77 6.34
CA LEU A 99 -0.70 -6.69 5.27
C LEU A 99 -0.24 -6.13 3.92
N GLN A 100 1.06 -6.15 3.66
CA GLN A 100 1.66 -5.65 2.43
C GLN A 100 2.94 -6.41 2.07
N PRO A 101 3.37 -6.44 0.79
CA PRO A 101 4.46 -7.30 0.35
C PRO A 101 5.78 -7.06 1.11
N LEU A 102 6.14 -5.79 1.33
CA LEU A 102 7.36 -5.44 2.05
C LEU A 102 7.39 -6.00 3.49
N GLU A 103 6.22 -6.19 4.09
CA GLU A 103 6.09 -6.75 5.44
C GLU A 103 6.06 -8.28 5.39
N PHE A 104 5.28 -8.86 4.48
CA PHE A 104 5.20 -10.31 4.31
C PHE A 104 6.55 -10.94 3.95
N TYR A 105 7.34 -10.30 3.09
CA TYR A 105 8.64 -10.81 2.66
C TYR A 105 9.74 -10.75 3.73
N ARG A 106 9.45 -10.19 4.90
CA ARG A 106 10.33 -10.29 6.08
C ARG A 106 10.24 -11.64 6.77
N ALA A 107 9.20 -12.42 6.47
CA ALA A 107 9.03 -13.73 7.07
C ALA A 107 10.18 -14.67 6.68
N GLU A 108 10.69 -15.42 7.64
CA GLU A 108 11.85 -16.31 7.42
C GLU A 108 11.42 -17.78 7.54
N PRO A 109 11.22 -18.48 6.41
CA PRO A 109 10.99 -19.93 6.42
C PRO A 109 12.11 -20.68 7.14
N GLY A 110 11.72 -21.70 7.91
CA GLY A 110 12.61 -22.50 8.75
C GLY A 110 12.97 -21.87 10.10
N LYS A 111 12.57 -20.61 10.35
CA LYS A 111 12.82 -19.91 11.61
C LYS A 111 11.55 -19.40 12.26
N TRP A 112 10.72 -18.69 11.50
CA TRP A 112 9.48 -18.14 12.03
C TRP A 112 8.49 -19.26 12.36
N THR A 113 7.71 -19.02 13.39
CA THR A 113 6.64 -19.88 13.87
C THR A 113 5.29 -19.22 13.62
N ARG A 114 4.20 -19.97 13.88
CA ARG A 114 2.84 -19.42 13.96
C ARG A 114 2.78 -18.17 14.84
N ALA A 115 3.46 -18.18 15.99
CA ALA A 115 3.47 -17.05 16.91
C ALA A 115 4.12 -15.82 16.28
N ASP A 116 5.22 -15.98 15.57
CA ASP A 116 5.88 -14.88 14.86
C ASP A 116 4.96 -14.27 13.80
N VAL A 117 4.23 -15.11 13.06
CA VAL A 117 3.25 -14.64 12.06
C VAL A 117 2.10 -13.87 12.73
N LEU A 118 1.55 -14.36 13.85
CA LEU A 118 0.51 -13.62 14.60
C LEU A 118 1.00 -12.27 15.12
N VAL A 119 2.20 -12.23 15.72
CA VAL A 119 2.76 -10.97 16.24
C VAL A 119 3.06 -9.97 15.12
N ASN A 120 3.31 -10.43 13.90
CA ASN A 120 3.59 -9.54 12.77
C ASN A 120 2.35 -9.10 11.99
N PHE A 121 1.35 -9.98 11.83
CA PHE A 121 0.24 -9.75 10.90
C PHE A 121 -1.16 -9.89 11.52
N GLY A 122 -1.24 -10.32 12.78
CA GLY A 122 -2.50 -10.64 13.44
C GLY A 122 -3.04 -12.00 13.03
N ARG A 123 -4.28 -12.32 13.43
CA ARG A 123 -4.93 -13.58 13.04
C ARG A 123 -5.18 -13.64 11.54
N PRO A 124 -5.10 -14.82 10.90
CA PRO A 124 -5.45 -14.97 9.50
C PRO A 124 -6.96 -14.91 9.28
N GLU A 125 -7.36 -14.61 8.05
CA GLU A 125 -8.77 -14.64 7.63
C GLU A 125 -9.27 -16.08 7.55
N GLU A 126 -8.44 -16.96 7.00
CA GLU A 126 -8.75 -18.37 6.82
C GLU A 126 -7.59 -19.23 7.32
N THR A 127 -7.95 -20.38 7.90
CA THR A 127 -7.00 -21.44 8.26
C THR A 127 -7.46 -22.75 7.63
N MET A 128 -6.55 -23.42 6.93
CA MET A 128 -6.80 -24.71 6.27
C MET A 128 -5.68 -25.69 6.62
N TYR A 129 -5.97 -26.98 6.67
CA TYR A 129 -4.95 -28.02 6.81
C TYR A 129 -5.02 -28.98 5.62
N LEU A 130 -3.86 -29.25 5.00
CA LEU A 130 -3.69 -30.18 3.89
C LEU A 130 -3.04 -31.48 4.40
N PRO A 131 -3.82 -32.58 4.59
CA PRO A 131 -3.30 -33.81 5.20
C PRO A 131 -2.22 -34.51 4.38
N LEU A 132 -2.31 -34.45 3.04
CA LEU A 132 -1.39 -35.16 2.15
C LEU A 132 0.04 -34.63 2.23
N VAL A 133 0.19 -33.32 2.40
CA VAL A 133 1.51 -32.66 2.52
C VAL A 133 1.85 -32.25 3.95
N LYS A 134 0.93 -32.51 4.90
CA LYS A 134 1.03 -32.12 6.31
C LYS A 134 1.40 -30.66 6.48
N ARG A 135 0.55 -29.80 5.92
CA ARG A 135 0.72 -28.34 5.99
C ARG A 135 -0.54 -27.68 6.49
N GLU A 136 -0.39 -26.84 7.49
CA GLU A 136 -1.39 -25.84 7.84
C GLU A 136 -1.13 -24.58 7.02
N ILE A 137 -2.19 -23.96 6.53
CA ILE A 137 -2.15 -22.77 5.69
C ILE A 137 -2.92 -21.69 6.43
N TRP A 138 -2.27 -20.55 6.62
CA TRP A 138 -2.91 -19.32 7.06
C TRP A 138 -2.97 -18.34 5.90
N THR A 139 -4.17 -17.85 5.60
CA THR A 139 -4.41 -16.96 4.47
C THR A 139 -4.75 -15.55 4.97
N TYR A 140 -4.12 -14.56 4.34
CA TYR A 140 -4.38 -13.14 4.53
C TYR A 140 -4.76 -12.53 3.19
N ARG A 141 -5.91 -11.87 3.14
CA ARG A 141 -6.28 -11.01 2.02
C ARG A 141 -5.66 -9.64 2.17
N TYR A 142 -5.16 -9.10 1.07
CA TYR A 142 -4.57 -7.78 1.05
C TYR A 142 -4.69 -7.14 -0.33
N GLU A 143 -4.55 -5.81 -0.35
CA GLU A 143 -4.49 -5.02 -1.58
C GLU A 143 -3.05 -4.59 -1.82
N GLU A 144 -2.51 -4.90 -2.99
CA GLU A 144 -1.18 -4.50 -3.40
C GLU A 144 -1.25 -3.26 -4.30
N ASP A 145 -0.43 -2.25 -3.97
CA ASP A 145 -0.32 -0.98 -4.70
C ASP A 145 -1.69 -0.31 -4.99
N ASN A 146 -2.64 -0.47 -4.06
CA ASN A 146 -4.01 0.05 -4.15
C ASN A 146 -4.73 -0.32 -5.47
N THR A 147 -4.39 -1.48 -6.03
CA THR A 147 -4.87 -1.90 -7.36
C THR A 147 -5.16 -3.39 -7.43
N TRP A 148 -4.34 -4.23 -6.81
CA TRP A 148 -4.39 -5.68 -6.99
C TRP A 148 -4.85 -6.38 -5.71
N TYR A 149 -6.04 -6.96 -5.74
CA TYR A 149 -6.51 -7.83 -4.67
C TYR A 149 -5.78 -9.17 -4.74
N GLN A 150 -5.15 -9.56 -3.64
CA GLN A 150 -4.28 -10.72 -3.56
C GLN A 150 -4.50 -11.47 -2.24
N LEU A 151 -4.14 -12.74 -2.25
CA LEU A 151 -4.01 -13.56 -1.05
C LEU A 151 -2.53 -13.82 -0.79
N PHE A 152 -2.15 -13.80 0.48
CA PHE A 152 -0.85 -14.23 0.95
C PHE A 152 -1.02 -15.40 1.92
N HIS A 153 -0.30 -16.49 1.64
CA HIS A 153 -0.42 -17.76 2.33
C HIS A 153 0.88 -18.08 3.07
N PHE A 154 0.76 -18.45 4.35
CA PHE A 154 1.84 -19.00 5.16
C PHE A 154 1.60 -20.49 5.37
N TYR A 155 2.59 -21.33 5.04
CA TYR A 155 2.49 -22.78 5.17
C TYR A 155 3.34 -23.25 6.35
N PHE A 156 2.72 -23.78 7.39
CA PHE A 156 3.38 -24.33 8.57
C PHE A 156 3.43 -25.85 8.51
N ASP A 157 4.47 -26.43 9.11
CA ASP A 157 4.46 -27.87 9.43
C ASP A 157 3.70 -28.16 10.73
N ASP A 158 3.63 -29.44 11.11
CA ASP A 158 2.94 -29.89 12.32
C ASP A 158 3.55 -29.30 13.61
N ALA A 159 4.84 -28.93 13.60
CA ALA A 159 5.51 -28.26 14.70
C ALA A 159 5.20 -26.75 14.77
N GLY A 160 4.48 -26.21 13.78
CA GLY A 160 4.14 -24.79 13.69
C GLY A 160 5.27 -23.91 13.16
N VAL A 161 6.27 -24.50 12.51
CA VAL A 161 7.37 -23.76 11.87
C VAL A 161 6.97 -23.42 10.44
N LEU A 162 7.16 -22.17 10.04
CA LEU A 162 6.92 -21.69 8.69
C LEU A 162 7.85 -22.41 7.71
N ARG A 163 7.29 -23.03 6.67
CA ARG A 163 8.03 -23.78 5.66
C ARG A 163 8.07 -23.09 4.31
N SER A 164 7.02 -22.37 3.94
CA SER A 164 6.96 -21.62 2.69
C SER A 164 5.89 -20.55 2.75
N THR A 165 5.98 -19.61 1.81
CA THR A 165 4.96 -18.59 1.56
C THR A 165 4.51 -18.65 0.11
N GLN A 166 3.27 -18.28 -0.18
CA GLN A 166 2.75 -18.15 -1.53
C GLN A 166 1.87 -16.92 -1.65
N LYS A 167 1.94 -16.25 -2.80
CA LYS A 167 1.01 -15.21 -3.20
C LYS A 167 0.14 -15.74 -4.34
N SER A 168 -1.15 -15.42 -4.32
CA SER A 168 -2.07 -15.70 -5.44
C SER A 168 -3.02 -14.52 -5.68
N PRO A 169 -3.61 -14.42 -6.89
CA PRO A 169 -4.79 -13.61 -7.09
C PRO A 169 -5.90 -13.97 -6.10
N ASP A 170 -6.74 -12.99 -5.82
CA ASP A 170 -7.92 -13.17 -4.97
C ASP A 170 -9.15 -13.54 -5.81
N PRO A 171 -9.70 -14.77 -5.65
CA PRO A 171 -10.86 -15.22 -6.42
C PRO A 171 -12.13 -14.41 -6.19
N LEU A 172 -12.24 -13.64 -5.09
CA LEU A 172 -13.42 -12.78 -4.88
C LEU A 172 -13.42 -11.57 -5.83
N HIS A 173 -12.25 -11.19 -6.35
CA HIS A 173 -12.05 -10.02 -7.21
C HIS A 173 -11.62 -10.38 -8.64
N ASP A 174 -11.27 -11.65 -8.91
CA ASP A 174 -11.09 -12.16 -10.27
C ASP A 174 -12.45 -12.30 -10.98
N HIS A 175 -12.79 -11.32 -11.82
CA HIS A 175 -13.90 -11.46 -12.77
C HIS A 175 -13.48 -12.41 -13.92
N PRO A 176 -14.30 -13.39 -14.33
CA PRO A 176 -13.96 -14.33 -15.42
C PRO A 176 -13.92 -13.71 -16.83
N ASP A 177 -14.12 -12.39 -16.96
CA ASP A 177 -14.30 -11.71 -18.24
C ASP A 177 -12.97 -11.35 -18.94
N ASN A 178 -11.85 -11.57 -18.26
CA ASN A 178 -10.48 -11.27 -18.71
C ASN A 178 -9.81 -12.44 -19.49
N GLU A 179 -10.45 -13.60 -19.62
CA GLU A 179 -9.93 -14.72 -20.43
C GLU A 179 -10.22 -14.62 -21.95
N ASN A 180 -10.97 -13.62 -22.41
CA ASN A 180 -11.38 -13.46 -23.82
C ASN A 180 -10.59 -12.40 -24.60
N MET A 181 -9.41 -11.97 -24.13
CA MET A 181 -8.59 -10.97 -24.82
C MET A 181 -7.18 -11.49 -25.15
N ASN A 182 -7.12 -12.60 -25.89
CA ASN A 182 -5.90 -13.02 -26.59
C ASN A 182 -6.22 -13.66 -27.96
#